data_AF-A0A7Y3WUG9-F1
#
_entry.id   AF-A0A7Y3WUG9-F1
#
_cell.length_a   1.000
_cell.length_b   1.000
_cell.length_c   1.000
_cell.angle_alpha   90.00
_cell.angle_beta   90.00
_cell.angle_gamma   90.00
#
_symmetry.space_group_name_H-M   'P 1'
#
loop_
_entity.id
_entity.type
_entity.pdbx_description
1 polymer ?
#
loop_
_entity_poly.entity_id
_entity_poly.type
_entity_poly.pdbx_seq_one_letter_code
_entity_poly.pdbx_strand_id
1 'polypeptide(L)'
;MGLLIVIMIIPILITIVILDKCTKNKTSWQIMLIGVEITILGVAVIAMGGGGLDATSDVFYFNLTGFVITLIGFTASIYGFKK
;
A
#
# COMPACT_ATOMS: atom_id res chain seq x y z
N MET A 1 -19.13 3.72 7.40
CA MET A 1 -18.48 4.51 6.33
C MET A 1 -17.27 5.31 6.84
N GLY A 2 -17.40 6.09 7.91
CA GLY A 2 -16.26 6.86 8.47
C GLY A 2 -15.04 6.02 8.89
N LEU A 3 -15.24 4.84 9.49
CA LEU A 3 -14.14 3.99 9.95
C LEU A 3 -13.28 3.44 8.79
N LEU A 4 -13.89 3.10 7.65
CA LEU A 4 -13.17 2.67 6.44
C LEU A 4 -12.34 3.80 5.84
N ILE A 5 -12.86 5.04 5.87
CA ILE A 5 -12.14 6.23 5.41
C ILE A 5 -10.89 6.46 6.29
N VAL A 6 -11.03 6.31 7.60
CA VAL A 6 -9.90 6.44 8.55
C VAL A 6 -8.83 5.38 8.29
N ILE A 7 -9.24 4.13 8.07
CA ILE A 7 -8.32 3.01 7.74
C ILE A 7 -7.58 3.26 6.42
N MET A 8 -8.17 3.98 5.46
CA MET A 8 -7.49 4.32 4.21
C MET A 8 -6.58 5.55 4.31
N ILE A 9 -6.99 6.59 5.03
CA ILE A 9 -6.26 7.87 5.07
C ILE A 9 -5.02 7.79 5.97
N ILE A 10 -5.11 7.11 7.12
CA ILE A 10 -3.99 7.04 8.07
C ILE A 10 -2.74 6.41 7.44
N PRO A 11 -2.81 5.25 6.77
CA PRO A 11 -1.64 4.65 6.11
C PRO A 11 -1.05 5.56 5.04
N ILE A 12 -1.88 6.28 4.28
CA ILE A 12 -1.42 7.22 3.24
C ILE A 12 -0.62 8.36 3.86
N LEU A 13 -1.15 9.01 4.91
CA LEU A 13 -0.47 10.11 5.60
C LEU A 13 0.85 9.65 6.21
N ILE A 14 0.86 8.50 6.88
CA ILE A 14 2.08 7.92 7.47
C ILE A 14 3.11 7.61 6.37
N THR A 15 2.68 7.04 5.25
CA THR A 15 3.55 6.69 4.12
C THR A 15 4.24 7.92 3.55
N ILE A 16 3.51 9.03 3.38
CA ILE A 16 4.09 10.30 2.90
C ILE A 16 5.18 10.80 3.86
N VAL A 17 4.91 10.80 5.17
CA VAL A 17 5.89 11.24 6.19
C VAL A 17 7.14 10.34 6.19
N ILE A 18 6.97 9.03 6.03
CA ILE A 18 8.09 8.08 5.96
C ILE A 18 8.88 8.29 4.67
N LEU A 19 8.22 8.43 3.52
CA LEU A 19 8.87 8.67 2.23
C LEU A 19 9.68 9.96 2.27
N ASP A 20 9.15 11.04 2.82
CA ASP A 20 9.86 12.33 2.92
C ASP A 20 11.16 12.22 3.72
N LYS A 21 11.15 11.42 4.80
CA LYS A 21 12.36 11.15 5.60
C LYS A 21 13.33 10.20 4.92
N CYS A 22 12.83 9.10 4.34
CA CYS A 22 13.65 8.00 3.84
C CYS A 22 14.14 8.18 2.40
N THR A 23 13.51 9.04 1.61
CA THR A 23 13.81 9.17 0.17
C THR A 23 14.63 10.38 -0.20
N LYS A 24 15.13 11.19 0.75
CA LYS A 24 15.91 12.42 0.48
C LYS A 24 17.01 12.22 -0.57
N ASN A 25 17.76 11.12 -0.50
CA ASN A 25 18.87 10.81 -1.40
C ASN A 25 18.52 9.88 -2.57
N LYS A 26 17.24 9.49 -2.74
CA LYS A 26 16.82 8.61 -3.83
C LYS A 26 16.32 9.42 -5.03
N THR A 27 16.60 8.93 -6.23
CA THR A 27 16.07 9.52 -7.47
C THR A 27 14.58 9.20 -7.61
N SER A 28 13.84 10.03 -8.36
CA SER A 28 12.41 9.83 -8.65
C SER A 28 12.11 8.39 -9.14
N TRP A 29 12.93 7.89 -10.07
CA TRP A 29 12.84 6.52 -10.59
C TRP A 29 12.98 5.43 -9.52
N GLN A 30 13.91 5.59 -8.57
CA GLN A 30 14.07 4.62 -7.48
C GLN A 30 12.86 4.58 -6.56
N ILE A 31 12.25 5.75 -6.29
CA ILE A 31 11.05 5.84 -5.46
C ILE A 31 9.86 5.20 -6.18
N MET A 32 9.72 5.44 -7.49
CA MET A 32 8.68 4.81 -8.31
C MET A 32 8.81 3.29 -8.33
N LEU A 33 10.02 2.75 -8.52
CA LEU A 33 10.25 1.30 -8.53
C LEU A 33 9.89 0.66 -7.17
N ILE A 34 10.27 1.30 -6.05
CA ILE A 34 9.88 0.86 -4.71
C ILE A 34 8.34 0.87 -4.56
N GLY A 35 7.68 1.92 -5.05
CA GLY A 35 6.22 1.98 -5.02
C GLY A 35 5.55 0.86 -5.81
N VAL A 36 6.08 0.52 -6.98
CA VAL A 36 5.62 -0.62 -7.79
C VAL A 36 5.83 -1.95 -7.06
N GLU A 37 7.00 -2.18 -6.47
CA GLU A 37 7.29 -3.40 -5.70
C GLU A 37 6.31 -3.59 -4.54
N ILE A 38 6.08 -2.53 -3.75
CA ILE A 38 5.12 -2.56 -2.64
C ILE A 38 3.70 -2.81 -3.16
N THR A 39 3.33 -2.23 -4.30
CA THR A 39 2.02 -2.45 -4.92
C THR A 39 1.82 -3.91 -5.29
N ILE A 40 2.83 -4.54 -5.91
CA ILE A 40 2.82 -5.96 -6.28
C ILE A 40 2.71 -6.85 -5.04
N LEU A 41 3.45 -6.53 -3.97
CA LEU A 41 3.33 -7.24 -2.69
C LEU A 41 1.91 -7.17 -2.13
N GLY A 42 1.27 -6.00 -2.17
CA GLY A 42 -0.12 -5.84 -1.73
C GLY A 42 -1.09 -6.70 -2.54
N VAL A 43 -0.93 -6.74 -3.86
CA VAL A 43 -1.74 -7.62 -4.74
C VAL A 43 -1.50 -9.09 -4.43
N ALA A 44 -0.26 -9.51 -4.17
CA ALA A 44 0.04 -10.88 -3.76
C ALA A 44 -0.63 -11.24 -2.42
N VAL A 45 -0.68 -10.32 -1.46
CA VAL A 45 -1.40 -10.52 -0.19
C VAL A 45 -2.91 -10.68 -0.40
N ILE A 46 -3.51 -9.90 -1.29
CA ILE A 46 -4.92 -10.07 -1.68
C ILE A 46 -5.13 -11.45 -2.32
N ALA A 47 -4.24 -11.86 -3.23
CA ALA A 47 -4.33 -13.15 -3.91
C ALA A 47 -4.23 -14.34 -2.94
N MET A 48 -3.40 -14.24 -1.89
CA MET A 48 -3.35 -15.24 -0.81
C MET A 48 -4.68 -15.35 -0.04
N GLY A 49 -5.41 -14.24 0.12
CA GLY A 49 -6.75 -14.24 0.71
C GLY A 49 -7.84 -14.82 -0.20
N GLY A 50 -7.69 -14.69 -1.52
CA GLY A 50 -8.70 -15.11 -2.51
C GLY A 50 -8.71 -16.60 -2.89
N GLY A 51 -7.78 -17.41 -2.36
CA GLY A 51 -7.63 -18.83 -2.72
C GLY A 51 -8.66 -19.80 -2.13
N GLY A 52 -9.51 -19.35 -1.20
CA GLY A 52 -10.53 -20.17 -0.53
C GLY A 52 -11.95 -19.66 -0.79
N LEU A 53 -12.87 -20.57 -1.13
CA LEU A 53 -14.31 -20.29 -1.34
C LEU A 53 -15.06 -19.92 -0.05
N ASP A 54 -14.42 -20.02 1.12
CA ASP A 54 -15.03 -19.70 2.40
C ASP A 54 -14.64 -18.29 2.85
N ALA A 55 -15.63 -17.41 2.91
CA ALA A 55 -15.50 -16.07 3.47
C ALA A 55 -15.35 -16.13 5.01
N THR A 56 -14.21 -16.61 5.48
CA THR A 56 -13.82 -16.53 6.90
C THR A 56 -13.32 -15.12 7.22
N SER A 57 -13.31 -14.76 8.50
CA SER A 57 -12.76 -13.48 8.97
C SER A 57 -11.33 -13.26 8.49
N ASP A 58 -10.56 -14.33 8.34
CA ASP A 58 -9.14 -14.27 7.97
C ASP A 58 -8.96 -13.82 6.51
N VAL A 59 -9.81 -14.29 5.61
CA VAL A 59 -9.84 -13.85 4.20
C VAL A 59 -10.13 -12.35 4.11
N PHE A 60 -11.05 -11.84 4.94
CA PHE A 60 -11.32 -10.41 5.00
C PHE A 60 -10.11 -9.60 5.48
N TYR A 61 -9.40 -10.08 6.52
CA TYR A 61 -8.19 -9.42 7.01
C TYR A 61 -7.05 -9.44 5.99
N PHE A 62 -6.85 -10.55 5.25
CA PHE A 62 -5.86 -10.61 4.17
C PHE A 62 -6.18 -9.62 3.05
N ASN A 63 -7.44 -9.55 2.62
CA ASN A 63 -7.87 -8.61 1.59
C ASN A 63 -7.71 -7.16 2.03
N LEU A 64 -8.09 -6.83 3.27
CA LEU A 64 -7.94 -5.49 3.83
C LEU A 64 -6.46 -5.09 3.97
N THR A 65 -5.64 -6.01 4.48
CA THR A 65 -4.19 -5.78 4.65
C THR A 65 -3.52 -5.59 3.30
N GLY A 66 -3.81 -6.46 2.34
CA GLY A 66 -3.27 -6.35 0.99
C GLY A 66 -3.70 -5.06 0.30
N PHE A 67 -4.96 -4.64 0.47
CA PHE A 67 -5.44 -3.35 -0.03
C PHE A 67 -4.70 -2.15 0.58
N VAL A 68 -4.45 -2.16 1.89
CA VAL A 68 -3.66 -1.12 2.56
C VAL A 68 -2.23 -1.07 1.99
N ILE A 69 -1.59 -2.23 1.80
CA ILE A 69 -0.24 -2.31 1.22
C ILE A 69 -0.23 -1.77 -0.22
N THR A 70 -1.23 -2.14 -1.04
CA THR A 70 -1.39 -1.61 -2.40
C THR A 70 -1.52 -0.08 -2.41
N LEU A 71 -2.30 0.49 -1.49
CA LEU A 71 -2.43 1.95 -1.36
C LEU A 71 -1.11 2.63 -0.97
N ILE A 72 -0.31 2.01 -0.09
CA ILE A 72 1.02 2.50 0.29
C ILE A 72 1.93 2.53 -0.93
N GLY A 73 1.98 1.44 -1.70
CA GLY A 73 2.80 1.35 -2.91
C GLY A 73 2.39 2.36 -3.97
N PHE A 74 1.08 2.50 -4.20
CA PHE A 74 0.54 3.50 -5.14
C PHE A 74 0.89 4.93 -4.73
N THR A 75 0.76 5.24 -3.43
CA THR A 75 1.12 6.55 -2.88
C THR A 75 2.61 6.84 -3.06
N ALA A 76 3.48 5.84 -2.83
CA ALA A 76 4.91 5.96 -3.06
C ALA A 76 5.27 6.23 -4.52
N SER A 77 4.60 5.53 -5.46
CA SER A 77 4.75 5.77 -6.89
C SER A 77 4.37 7.19 -7.29
N ILE A 78 3.23 7.71 -6.79
CA ILE A 78 2.80 9.10 -7.04
C ILE A 78 3.78 10.11 -6.44
N TYR A 79 4.26 9.84 -5.22
CA TYR A 79 5.25 10.72 -4.58
C TYR A 79 6.55 10.78 -5.40
N GLY A 80 6.99 9.64 -5.94
CA GLY A 80 8.12 9.57 -6.87
C GLY A 80 7.94 10.46 -8.10
N PHE A 81 6.75 10.47 -8.72
CA PHE A 81 6.44 11.36 -9.86
C PHE A 81 6.48 12.85 -9.52
N LYS A 82 6.21 13.22 -8.27
CA LYS A 82 6.19 14.63 -7.82
C LYS A 82 7.57 15.16 -7.40
N LYS A 83 8.55 14.29 -7.18
CA LYS A 83 9.90 14.64 -6.76
C LYS A 83 10.80 14.91 -7.95
#